data_AF-A0A0C9Y7F5-F1
#
_entry.id   AF-A0A0C9Y7F5-F1
#
_cell.length_a   1.000
_cell.length_b   1.000
_cell.length_c   1.000
_cell.angle_alpha   90.00
_cell.angle_beta   90.00
_cell.angle_gamma   90.00
#
_symmetry.space_group_name_H-M   'P 1'
#
loop_
_entity.id
_entity.type
_entity.pdbx_description
1 polymer ?
#
loop_
_entity_poly.entity_id
_entity_poly.type
_entity_poly.pdbx_seq_one_letter_code
_entity_poly.pdbx_strand_id
1 'polypeptide(L)'
;MDDAASLKPAVVHWLMSAESVEPALKPEEKDGHGFDHESTGYLLCPVDYDWYDAGHRAAIHDCHPEFLVTAYSWPTFLYQNGEFDPDNPTDGLFKGKLLVKAFKQIFTSPTSALKMDDKPPSRKHQRRDEWSTRTHVASLIGMKSVCPCAIAYVAVQLRFALSSCGAWRIVDGEFSYEDFYNNIVDFFEDTETPDDRDFIRELLLWWNR
;
A
#
# COMPACT_ATOMS: atom_id res chain seq x y z
N MET A 1 8.06 -16.40 -7.26
CA MET A 1 8.63 -15.47 -6.26
C MET A 1 7.45 -15.08 -5.40
N ASP A 2 7.46 -15.41 -4.12
CA ASP A 2 6.35 -15.08 -3.22
C ASP A 2 6.59 -13.67 -2.67
N ASP A 3 6.12 -12.68 -3.44
CA ASP A 3 6.31 -11.27 -3.10
C ASP A 3 5.58 -10.91 -1.80
N ALA A 4 4.44 -11.56 -1.54
CA ALA A 4 3.65 -11.41 -0.31
C ALA A 4 4.44 -11.85 0.93
N ALA A 5 5.15 -12.98 0.87
CA ALA A 5 5.94 -13.48 1.99
C ALA A 5 7.07 -12.52 2.43
N SER A 6 7.62 -11.72 1.51
CA SER A 6 8.68 -10.76 1.86
C SER A 6 8.18 -9.33 2.12
N LEU A 7 6.98 -8.98 1.65
CA LEU A 7 6.39 -7.66 1.88
C LEU A 7 5.84 -7.53 3.30
N LYS A 8 5.15 -8.55 3.80
CA LYS A 8 4.54 -8.54 5.14
C LYS A 8 5.53 -8.17 6.27
N PRO A 9 6.67 -8.86 6.46
CA PRO A 9 7.62 -8.50 7.51
C PRO A 9 8.22 -7.10 7.32
N ALA A 10 8.38 -6.65 6.07
CA ALA A 10 8.86 -5.31 5.77
C ALA A 10 7.84 -4.22 6.17
N VAL A 11 6.56 -4.43 5.89
CA VAL A 11 5.48 -3.51 6.28
C VAL A 11 5.41 -3.37 7.79
N VAL A 12 5.41 -4.49 8.54
CA VAL A 12 5.43 -4.47 10.01
C VAL A 12 6.64 -3.69 10.53
N HIS A 13 7.83 -3.96 9.99
CA HIS A 13 9.04 -3.22 10.36
C HIS A 13 8.90 -1.72 10.08
N TRP A 14 8.34 -1.31 8.94
CA TRP A 14 8.15 0.10 8.61
C TRP A 14 7.17 0.80 9.56
N LEU A 15 6.07 0.14 9.93
CA LEU A 15 5.09 0.68 10.88
C LEU A 15 5.74 0.88 12.26
N MET A 16 6.38 -0.16 12.79
CA MET A 16 7.05 -0.12 14.09
C MET A 16 8.24 0.86 14.16
N SER A 17 8.83 1.20 13.02
CA SER A 17 9.94 2.17 12.95
C SER A 17 9.47 3.62 12.86
N ALA A 18 8.26 3.85 12.32
CA ALA A 18 7.73 5.20 12.11
C ALA A 18 7.14 5.77 13.40
N GLU A 19 6.44 4.94 14.17
CA GLU A 19 5.73 5.32 15.38
C GLU A 19 5.81 4.22 16.43
N SER A 20 5.57 4.56 17.70
CA SER A 20 5.37 3.56 18.75
C SER A 20 4.01 2.89 18.56
N VAL A 21 4.02 1.80 17.81
CA VAL A 21 2.83 0.99 17.50
C VAL A 21 2.50 0.08 18.69
N GLU A 22 1.33 0.26 19.29
CA GLU A 22 0.85 -0.51 20.44
C GLU A 22 -0.53 -1.12 20.15
N PRO A 23 -0.72 -2.45 20.34
CA PRO A 23 0.30 -3.43 20.68
C PRO A 23 1.29 -3.66 19.53
N ALA A 24 2.53 -4.03 19.85
CA ALA A 24 3.53 -4.31 18.83
C ALA A 24 3.06 -5.38 17.82
N LEU A 25 3.04 -5.03 16.54
CA LEU A 25 2.70 -5.93 15.44
C LEU A 25 3.75 -7.03 15.31
N LYS A 26 3.30 -8.27 15.11
CA LYS A 26 4.19 -9.42 14.94
C LYS A 26 4.36 -9.74 13.46
N PRO A 27 5.60 -9.79 12.93
CA PRO A 27 5.83 -10.07 11.51
C PRO A 27 5.25 -11.41 11.02
N GLU A 28 5.18 -12.42 11.88
CA GLU A 28 4.82 -13.79 11.49
C GLU A 28 3.35 -14.13 11.74
N GLU A 29 2.68 -13.36 12.57
CA GLU A 29 1.24 -13.50 12.85
C GLU A 29 0.48 -12.39 12.10
N LYS A 30 -0.81 -12.59 11.83
CA LYS A 30 -1.71 -11.52 11.33
C LYS A 30 -2.88 -11.29 12.27
N ASP A 31 -2.90 -12.08 13.35
CA ASP A 31 -3.86 -11.91 14.42
C ASP A 31 -3.59 -10.58 15.11
N GLY A 32 -4.65 -9.79 15.34
CA GLY A 32 -4.52 -8.42 15.83
C GLY A 32 -3.90 -7.44 14.83
N HIS A 33 -3.91 -7.73 13.52
CA HIS A 33 -3.68 -6.73 12.46
C HIS A 33 -5.04 -6.27 11.89
N GLY A 34 -5.06 -5.63 10.74
CA GLY A 34 -6.31 -5.21 10.11
C GLY A 34 -7.05 -4.18 10.95
N PHE A 35 -8.37 -4.34 11.05
CA PHE A 35 -9.25 -3.46 11.85
C PHE A 35 -9.20 -3.73 13.36
N ASP A 36 -8.48 -4.76 13.81
CA ASP A 36 -8.28 -5.05 15.24
C ASP A 36 -7.15 -4.22 15.86
N HIS A 37 -6.49 -3.36 15.06
CA HIS A 37 -5.33 -2.59 15.49
C HIS A 37 -5.36 -1.18 14.89
N GLU A 38 -5.05 -0.18 15.70
CA GLU A 38 -5.15 1.25 15.35
C GLU A 38 -4.42 1.62 14.05
N SER A 39 -3.11 1.35 13.95
CA SER A 39 -2.31 1.75 12.78
C SER A 39 -2.72 1.04 11.48
N THR A 40 -2.93 -0.28 11.51
CA THR A 40 -3.35 -1.03 10.30
C THR A 40 -4.79 -0.74 9.94
N GLY A 41 -5.66 -0.53 10.93
CA GLY A 41 -7.06 -0.19 10.74
C GLY A 41 -7.21 1.18 10.09
N TYR A 42 -6.49 2.19 10.59
CA TYR A 42 -6.42 3.53 9.97
C TYR A 42 -6.02 3.46 8.50
N LEU A 43 -4.97 2.70 8.19
CA LEU A 43 -4.46 2.57 6.82
C LEU A 43 -5.44 1.87 5.88
N LEU A 44 -6.20 0.90 6.38
CA LEU A 44 -7.19 0.14 5.63
C LEU A 44 -8.57 0.82 5.57
N CYS A 45 -8.84 1.75 6.48
CA CYS A 45 -10.11 2.45 6.55
C CYS A 45 -10.39 3.15 5.22
N PRO A 46 -11.58 2.96 4.62
CA PRO A 46 -12.05 3.77 3.52
C PRO A 46 -12.02 5.25 3.90
N VAL A 47 -11.62 6.12 2.98
CA VAL A 47 -11.55 7.58 3.19
C VAL A 47 -12.92 8.22 3.46
N ASP A 48 -14.00 7.52 3.13
CA ASP A 48 -15.38 7.94 3.43
C ASP A 48 -15.73 7.84 4.92
N TYR A 49 -14.91 7.14 5.71
CA TYR A 49 -15.15 6.90 7.14
C TYR A 49 -14.03 7.50 8.00
N ASP A 50 -14.43 8.16 9.09
CA ASP A 50 -13.49 8.59 10.13
C ASP A 50 -13.05 7.41 11.02
N TRP A 51 -11.80 6.96 10.87
CA TRP A 51 -11.22 5.93 11.73
C TRP A 51 -11.10 6.38 13.20
N TYR A 52 -10.98 7.67 13.49
CA TYR A 52 -10.86 8.15 14.87
C TYR A 52 -12.21 8.23 15.57
N ASP A 53 -13.32 8.18 14.82
CA ASP A 53 -14.66 8.01 15.38
C ASP A 53 -14.86 6.57 15.89
N ALA A 54 -15.18 6.44 17.17
CA ALA A 54 -15.36 5.13 17.81
C ALA A 54 -16.60 4.38 17.28
N GLY A 55 -17.63 5.11 16.85
CA GLY A 55 -18.84 4.54 16.26
C GLY A 55 -18.56 3.95 14.88
N HIS A 56 -17.81 4.66 14.04
CA HIS A 56 -17.38 4.18 12.73
C HIS A 56 -16.51 2.92 12.87
N ARG A 57 -15.54 2.91 13.79
CA ARG A 57 -14.72 1.71 14.05
C ARG A 57 -15.55 0.51 14.49
N ALA A 58 -16.46 0.71 15.43
CA ALA A 58 -17.35 -0.35 15.88
C ALA A 58 -18.24 -0.86 14.72
N ALA A 59 -18.78 0.05 13.91
CA ALA A 59 -19.61 -0.29 12.77
C ALA A 59 -18.85 -1.04 11.67
N ILE A 60 -17.60 -0.66 11.39
CA ILE A 60 -16.70 -1.39 10.47
C ILE A 60 -16.42 -2.79 11.02
N HIS A 61 -16.07 -2.91 12.30
CA HIS A 61 -15.78 -4.19 12.95
C HIS A 61 -16.99 -5.13 12.95
N ASP A 62 -18.19 -4.59 13.17
CA ASP A 62 -19.44 -5.35 13.22
C ASP A 62 -20.06 -5.58 11.83
N CYS A 63 -19.38 -5.16 10.76
CA CYS A 63 -19.86 -5.23 9.38
C CYS A 63 -21.24 -4.60 9.19
N HIS A 64 -21.46 -3.42 9.79
CA HIS A 64 -22.72 -2.69 9.66
C HIS A 64 -22.97 -2.32 8.19
N PRO A 65 -24.19 -2.49 7.65
CA PRO A 65 -24.47 -2.26 6.21
C PRO A 65 -24.12 -0.86 5.67
N GLU A 66 -24.08 0.16 6.54
CA GLU A 66 -23.71 1.54 6.18
C GLU A 66 -22.19 1.80 6.23
N PHE A 67 -21.41 0.89 6.80
CA PHE A 67 -19.96 1.02 7.04
C PHE A 67 -19.16 -0.13 6.43
N LEU A 68 -19.66 -0.70 5.32
CA LEU A 68 -19.00 -1.80 4.64
C LEU A 68 -17.71 -1.34 3.95
N VAL A 69 -16.61 -2.01 4.29
CA VAL A 69 -15.32 -1.81 3.63
C VAL A 69 -15.30 -2.63 2.34
N THR A 70 -15.55 -1.98 1.20
CA THR A 70 -15.59 -2.62 -0.12
C THR A 70 -14.47 -2.12 -1.02
N ALA A 71 -14.31 -2.74 -2.19
CA ALA A 71 -13.31 -2.35 -3.19
C ALA A 71 -13.64 -1.00 -3.90
N TYR A 72 -14.84 -0.46 -3.68
CA TYR A 72 -15.35 0.75 -4.35
C TYR A 72 -15.09 2.04 -3.56
N SER A 73 -14.43 1.94 -2.41
CA SER A 73 -13.90 3.10 -1.70
C SER A 73 -12.41 2.93 -1.43
N TRP A 74 -11.68 4.03 -1.52
CA TRP A 74 -10.23 4.01 -1.44
C TRP A 74 -9.75 3.88 0.01
N PRO A 75 -8.87 2.92 0.32
CA PRO A 75 -8.24 2.87 1.62
C PRO A 75 -7.23 4.00 1.79
N THR A 76 -7.14 4.55 3.00
CA THR A 76 -6.25 5.67 3.38
C THR A 76 -4.81 5.49 2.93
N PHE A 77 -4.26 4.27 2.94
CA PHE A 77 -2.86 4.03 2.55
C PHE A 77 -2.53 4.40 1.10
N LEU A 78 -3.53 4.58 0.22
CA LEU A 78 -3.33 5.03 -1.15
C LEU A 78 -2.98 6.53 -1.22
N TYR A 79 -3.43 7.32 -0.25
CA TYR A 79 -3.28 8.77 -0.24
C TYR A 79 -1.94 9.21 0.33
N GLN A 80 -1.39 10.29 -0.22
CA GLN A 80 -0.21 10.95 0.30
C GLN A 80 -0.44 11.34 1.76
N ASN A 81 0.47 10.95 2.64
CA ASN A 81 0.36 11.12 4.10
C ASN A 81 -0.91 10.52 4.74
N GLY A 82 -1.73 9.76 4.00
CA GLY A 82 -3.05 9.33 4.47
C GLY A 82 -4.06 10.46 4.59
N GLU A 83 -3.90 11.55 3.84
CA GLU A 83 -4.79 12.71 3.89
C GLU A 83 -5.73 12.70 2.68
N PHE A 84 -7.04 12.78 2.94
CA PHE A 84 -8.09 12.87 1.93
C PHE A 84 -8.73 14.25 1.97
N ASP A 85 -8.85 14.90 0.82
CA ASP A 85 -9.55 16.17 0.65
C ASP A 85 -10.88 15.93 -0.09
N PRO A 86 -12.05 16.12 0.56
CA PRO A 86 -13.34 15.93 -0.10
C PRO A 86 -13.62 16.97 -1.20
N ASP A 87 -12.96 18.14 -1.16
CA ASP A 87 -13.07 19.15 -2.21
C ASP A 87 -12.17 18.83 -3.41
N ASN A 88 -11.14 17.99 -3.21
CA ASN A 88 -10.25 17.49 -4.25
C ASN A 88 -9.90 16.00 -4.05
N PRO A 89 -10.84 15.07 -4.37
CA PRO A 89 -10.71 13.65 -4.02
C PRO A 89 -9.51 12.91 -4.62
N THR A 90 -8.90 13.46 -5.68
CA THR A 90 -7.74 12.87 -6.34
C THR A 90 -6.41 13.44 -5.85
N ASP A 91 -6.43 14.47 -4.99
CA ASP A 91 -5.21 14.99 -4.41
C ASP A 91 -4.51 13.93 -3.56
N GLY A 92 -3.21 13.80 -3.75
CA GLY A 92 -2.41 12.77 -3.07
C GLY A 92 -2.75 11.31 -3.41
N LEU A 93 -3.81 11.01 -4.17
CA LEU A 93 -4.23 9.64 -4.48
C LEU A 93 -3.13 8.88 -5.25
N PHE A 94 -2.93 7.61 -4.88
CA PHE A 94 -1.83 6.74 -5.34
C PHE A 94 -0.41 7.26 -5.05
N LYS A 95 -0.24 8.21 -4.13
CA LYS A 95 1.08 8.71 -3.68
C LYS A 95 1.40 8.35 -2.23
N GLY A 96 0.66 7.40 -1.66
CA GLY A 96 0.87 6.93 -0.28
C GLY A 96 2.29 6.43 -0.01
N LYS A 97 2.86 6.85 1.12
CA LYS A 97 4.25 6.56 1.48
C LYS A 97 4.53 5.06 1.59
N LEU A 98 3.59 4.29 2.17
CA LEU A 98 3.70 2.84 2.25
C LEU A 98 3.55 2.17 0.89
N LEU A 99 2.66 2.67 0.03
CA LEU A 99 2.48 2.17 -1.34
C LEU A 99 3.80 2.30 -2.13
N VAL A 100 4.44 3.46 -2.07
CA VAL A 100 5.74 3.70 -2.74
C VAL A 100 6.85 2.81 -2.15
N LYS A 101 6.90 2.65 -0.83
CA LYS A 101 7.87 1.75 -0.18
C LYS A 101 7.66 0.29 -0.60
N ALA A 102 6.41 -0.16 -0.66
CA ALA A 102 6.03 -1.50 -1.11
C ALA A 102 6.42 -1.73 -2.58
N PHE A 103 6.15 -0.75 -3.45
CA PHE A 103 6.56 -0.81 -4.86
C PHE A 103 8.07 -0.98 -4.98
N LYS A 104 8.84 -0.17 -4.23
CA LYS A 104 10.30 -0.24 -4.23
C LYS A 104 10.84 -1.56 -3.68
N GLN A 105 10.20 -2.11 -2.65
CA GLN A 105 10.56 -3.40 -2.06
C GLN A 105 10.36 -4.56 -3.05
N ILE A 106 9.26 -4.54 -3.82
CA ILE A 106 8.91 -5.56 -4.80
C ILE A 106 9.79 -5.44 -6.06
N PHE A 107 9.88 -4.24 -6.64
CA PHE A 107 10.50 -4.07 -7.97
C PHE A 107 11.95 -3.57 -7.94
N THR A 108 12.37 -2.75 -6.97
CA THR A 108 13.63 -1.97 -7.06
C THR A 108 14.77 -2.40 -6.12
N SER A 109 14.63 -3.53 -5.43
CA SER A 109 15.52 -4.03 -4.36
C SER A 109 15.35 -3.32 -3.00
N PRO A 110 15.44 -4.02 -1.85
CA PRO A 110 15.15 -3.47 -0.51
C PRO A 110 16.01 -2.29 -0.08
N THR A 111 17.22 -2.15 -0.62
CA THR A 111 18.13 -1.04 -0.30
C THR A 111 17.59 0.32 -0.72
N SER A 112 16.56 0.39 -1.58
CA SER A 112 15.87 1.62 -1.98
C SER A 112 14.77 2.05 -0.99
N ALA A 113 14.15 1.11 -0.27
CA ALA A 113 13.10 1.41 0.72
C ALA A 113 13.67 1.99 2.03
N LEU A 114 14.94 1.72 2.32
CA LEU A 114 15.66 2.16 3.52
C LEU A 114 16.26 3.58 3.43
N LYS A 115 16.22 4.23 2.26
CA LYS A 115 16.84 5.56 2.04
C LYS A 115 15.93 6.75 2.38
N MET A 116 14.79 6.52 3.03
CA MET A 116 13.85 7.59 3.39
C MET A 116 14.08 8.15 4.80
N ASP A 117 15.12 7.71 5.51
CA ASP A 117 15.53 8.31 6.78
C ASP A 117 16.69 9.29 6.53
N ASP A 118 16.53 10.54 6.98
CA ASP A 118 17.52 11.63 6.94
C ASP A 118 18.77 11.30 7.77
N LYS A 119 19.63 10.42 7.26
CA LYS A 119 20.99 10.23 7.80
C LYS A 119 22.04 10.24 6.69
N PRO A 120 23.16 10.94 6.87
CA PRO A 120 24.22 11.00 5.88
C PRO A 120 24.90 9.62 5.73
N PRO A 121 25.40 9.29 4.53
CA PRO A 121 25.88 7.94 4.23
C PRO A 121 27.20 7.66 4.96
N SER A 122 27.12 6.86 6.01
CA SER A 122 28.29 6.25 6.65
C SER A 122 28.80 5.11 5.78
N ARG A 123 29.95 5.32 5.13
CA ARG A 123 30.71 4.27 4.44
C ARG A 123 31.14 3.21 5.47
N LYS A 124 30.77 1.93 5.29
CA LYS A 124 31.66 0.78 5.60
C LYS A 124 31.12 -0.57 5.08
N HIS A 125 32.02 -1.19 4.31
CA HIS A 125 32.34 -2.60 4.07
C HIS A 125 31.24 -3.63 3.72
N GLN A 126 31.44 -4.17 2.51
CA GLN A 126 30.84 -5.36 1.93
C GLN A 126 30.81 -6.57 2.88
N ARG A 127 29.63 -7.17 3.02
CA ARG A 127 29.50 -8.63 2.98
C ARG A 127 28.70 -8.99 1.73
N ARG A 128 29.42 -9.58 0.78
CA ARG A 128 28.91 -10.18 -0.45
C ARG A 128 28.24 -11.51 -0.08
N ASP A 129 27.26 -11.90 -0.89
CA ASP A 129 26.58 -13.20 -0.89
C ASP A 129 25.52 -13.27 0.24
N GLU A 130 24.26 -12.90 0.02
CA GLU A 130 23.21 -13.81 -0.48
C GLU A 130 21.93 -13.06 -0.96
N TRP A 131 22.07 -11.82 -1.50
CA TRP A 131 20.92 -10.97 -1.88
C TRP A 131 20.97 -10.43 -3.33
N SER A 132 21.86 -10.98 -4.16
CA SER A 132 22.12 -10.48 -5.52
C SER A 132 21.07 -10.88 -6.58
N THR A 133 19.90 -11.37 -6.19
CA THR A 133 18.86 -11.85 -7.12
C THR A 133 17.72 -10.85 -7.36
N ARG A 134 17.52 -9.84 -6.52
CA ARG A 134 16.36 -8.91 -6.66
C ARG A 134 16.61 -7.69 -7.53
N THR A 135 17.85 -7.21 -7.66
CA THR A 135 18.24 -6.25 -8.71
C THR A 135 17.90 -6.79 -10.10
N HIS A 136 17.78 -8.11 -10.19
CA HIS A 136 17.40 -8.81 -11.40
C HIS A 136 15.92 -8.64 -11.75
N VAL A 137 14.95 -8.44 -10.84
CA VAL A 137 13.50 -8.49 -11.22
C VAL A 137 13.06 -7.29 -12.07
N ALA A 138 13.28 -6.03 -11.65
CA ALA A 138 12.96 -4.88 -12.52
C ALA A 138 13.77 -4.86 -13.82
N SER A 139 15.01 -5.37 -13.81
CA SER A 139 15.86 -5.48 -15.01
C SER A 139 15.51 -6.68 -15.90
N LEU A 140 15.04 -7.79 -15.34
CA LEU A 140 14.49 -8.98 -16.02
C LEU A 140 13.14 -8.67 -16.65
N ILE A 141 12.32 -7.86 -15.97
CA ILE A 141 11.02 -7.38 -16.47
C ILE A 141 11.21 -6.18 -17.43
N GLY A 142 12.41 -5.59 -17.50
CA GLY A 142 12.71 -4.49 -18.42
C GLY A 142 11.82 -3.28 -18.21
N MET A 143 11.40 -3.02 -16.96
CA MET A 143 10.45 -1.96 -16.63
C MET A 143 11.12 -0.59 -16.82
N LYS A 144 10.89 0.00 -18.00
CA LYS A 144 11.40 1.34 -18.38
C LYS A 144 10.55 2.48 -17.80
N SER A 145 9.32 2.17 -17.45
CA SER A 145 8.35 3.08 -16.83
C SER A 145 7.40 2.27 -15.94
N VAL A 146 6.94 2.88 -14.85
CA VAL A 146 5.91 2.33 -13.98
C VAL A 146 4.62 2.13 -14.78
N CYS A 147 4.02 0.95 -14.66
CA CYS A 147 2.78 0.57 -15.32
C CYS A 147 1.62 0.61 -14.30
N PRO A 148 0.40 1.07 -14.69
CA PRO A 148 -0.79 1.02 -13.84
C PRO A 148 -1.01 -0.32 -13.16
N CYS A 149 -0.91 -1.42 -13.91
CA CYS A 149 -1.02 -2.79 -13.39
C CYS A 149 -0.02 -3.09 -12.26
N ALA A 150 1.19 -2.51 -12.31
CA ALA A 150 2.18 -2.70 -11.26
C ALA A 150 1.81 -1.93 -9.98
N ILE A 151 1.21 -0.73 -10.11
CA ILE A 151 0.69 0.04 -8.97
C ILE A 151 -0.49 -0.72 -8.34
N ALA A 152 -1.45 -1.17 -9.15
CA ALA A 152 -2.59 -1.96 -8.71
C ALA A 152 -2.16 -3.25 -7.98
N TYR A 153 -1.21 -3.99 -8.56
CA TYR A 153 -0.63 -5.17 -7.93
C TYR A 153 -0.03 -4.85 -6.56
N VAL A 154 0.78 -3.79 -6.45
CA VAL A 154 1.41 -3.42 -5.17
C VAL A 154 0.37 -2.97 -4.15
N ALA A 155 -0.66 -2.23 -4.56
CA ALA A 155 -1.76 -1.83 -3.68
C ALA A 155 -2.49 -3.04 -3.11
N VAL A 156 -2.78 -4.04 -3.94
CA VAL A 156 -3.37 -5.33 -3.54
C VAL A 156 -2.47 -6.06 -2.54
N GLN A 157 -1.17 -6.19 -2.83
CA GLN A 157 -0.21 -6.86 -1.94
C GLN A 157 -0.08 -6.12 -0.61
N LEU A 158 -0.06 -4.79 -0.63
CA LEU A 158 0.04 -3.96 0.57
C LEU A 158 -1.23 -4.05 1.42
N ARG A 159 -2.42 -3.97 0.81
CA ARG A 159 -3.68 -4.17 1.53
C ARG A 159 -3.71 -5.53 2.20
N PHE A 160 -3.33 -6.58 1.47
CA PHE A 160 -3.24 -7.92 2.05
C PHE A 160 -2.23 -7.96 3.21
N ALA A 161 -1.06 -7.34 3.09
CA ALA A 161 -0.07 -7.29 4.16
C ALA A 161 -0.59 -6.59 5.44
N LEU A 162 -1.46 -5.58 5.28
CA LEU A 162 -2.06 -4.81 6.38
C LEU A 162 -3.27 -5.51 7.03
N SER A 163 -3.96 -6.41 6.31
CA SER A 163 -5.15 -7.09 6.83
C SER A 163 -4.84 -8.16 7.88
N SER A 164 -5.86 -8.64 8.58
CA SER A 164 -5.77 -9.80 9.49
C SER A 164 -5.86 -11.16 8.79
N CYS A 165 -6.01 -11.19 7.45
CA CYS A 165 -6.13 -12.43 6.67
C CYS A 165 -4.92 -13.35 6.79
N GLY A 166 -5.04 -14.50 7.46
CA GLY A 166 -3.93 -15.48 7.58
C GLY A 166 -3.48 -16.12 6.25
N ALA A 167 -4.31 -16.12 5.22
CA ALA A 167 -3.99 -16.67 3.89
C ALA A 167 -4.63 -15.84 2.77
N TRP A 168 -4.03 -15.91 1.58
CA TRP A 168 -4.55 -15.23 0.39
C TRP A 168 -5.93 -15.76 0.01
N ARG A 169 -6.82 -14.84 -0.34
CA ARG A 169 -8.18 -15.10 -0.83
C ARG A 169 -8.62 -13.96 -1.75
N ILE A 170 -9.51 -14.27 -2.70
CA ILE A 170 -10.04 -13.27 -3.63
C ILE A 170 -10.92 -12.26 -2.89
N VAL A 171 -11.70 -12.74 -1.92
CA VAL A 171 -12.65 -11.94 -1.14
C VAL A 171 -12.29 -12.02 0.35
N ASP A 172 -12.20 -10.87 1.01
CA ASP A 172 -11.91 -10.68 2.42
C ASP A 172 -13.01 -9.84 3.09
N GLY A 173 -13.97 -10.53 3.71
CA GLY A 173 -15.22 -9.91 4.13
C GLY A 173 -16.03 -9.47 2.90
N GLU A 174 -16.39 -8.18 2.85
CA GLU A 174 -17.05 -7.56 1.70
C GLU A 174 -16.06 -6.98 0.67
N PHE A 175 -14.75 -7.14 0.91
CA PHE A 175 -13.72 -6.58 0.04
C PHE A 175 -13.22 -7.60 -0.98
N SER A 176 -13.39 -7.29 -2.26
CA SER A 176 -12.86 -8.08 -3.37
C SER A 176 -11.50 -7.52 -3.83
N TYR A 177 -10.43 -8.31 -3.70
CA TYR A 177 -9.11 -7.93 -4.19
C TYR A 177 -9.05 -7.86 -5.72
N GLU A 178 -9.87 -8.63 -6.41
CA GLU A 178 -9.99 -8.57 -7.87
C GLU A 178 -10.64 -7.26 -8.31
N ASP A 179 -11.77 -6.88 -7.71
CA ASP A 179 -12.42 -5.60 -8.00
C ASP A 179 -11.52 -4.43 -7.62
N PHE A 180 -10.80 -4.52 -6.51
CA PHE A 180 -9.86 -3.48 -6.11
C PHE A 180 -8.72 -3.31 -7.12
N TYR A 181 -8.18 -4.42 -7.65
CA TYR A 181 -7.19 -4.36 -8.70
C TYR A 181 -7.76 -3.68 -9.96
N ASN A 182 -8.94 -4.13 -10.41
CA ASN A 182 -9.59 -3.62 -11.61
C ASN A 182 -9.92 -2.13 -11.46
N ASN A 183 -10.54 -1.72 -10.34
CA ASN A 183 -10.87 -0.33 -10.06
C ASN A 183 -9.63 0.59 -10.12
N ILE A 184 -8.47 0.12 -9.64
CA ILE A 184 -7.22 0.89 -9.75
C ILE A 184 -6.77 0.97 -11.21
N VAL A 185 -6.77 -0.14 -11.95
CA VAL A 185 -6.39 -0.12 -13.37
C VAL A 185 -7.30 0.79 -14.17
N ASP A 186 -8.62 0.68 -13.96
CA ASP A 186 -9.63 1.50 -14.60
C ASP A 186 -9.42 2.98 -14.28
N PHE A 187 -9.08 3.36 -13.05
CA PHE A 187 -8.72 4.74 -12.71
C PHE A 187 -7.58 5.31 -13.57
N PHE A 188 -6.59 4.49 -13.91
CA PHE A 188 -5.46 4.91 -14.74
C PHE A 188 -5.75 4.84 -16.24
N GLU A 189 -6.64 3.96 -16.69
CA GLU A 189 -6.86 3.67 -18.12
C GLU A 189 -8.11 4.35 -18.68
N ASP A 190 -9.18 4.44 -17.88
CA ASP A 190 -10.49 4.99 -18.26
C ASP A 190 -10.51 6.52 -18.11
N THR A 191 -9.76 7.18 -19.01
CA THR A 191 -9.59 8.63 -19.02
C THR A 191 -10.45 9.28 -20.12
N GLU A 192 -11.66 9.72 -19.76
CA GLU A 192 -12.61 10.29 -20.70
C GLU A 192 -12.17 11.68 -21.19
N THR A 193 -11.73 12.55 -20.27
CA THR A 193 -11.41 13.95 -20.60
C THR A 193 -9.91 14.18 -20.86
N PRO A 194 -9.54 15.26 -21.59
CA PRO A 194 -8.15 15.66 -21.73
C PRO A 194 -7.47 15.96 -20.38
N ASP A 195 -8.21 16.53 -19.43
CA ASP A 195 -7.68 16.89 -18.11
C ASP A 195 -7.36 15.61 -17.30
N ASP A 196 -8.21 14.59 -17.36
CA ASP A 196 -7.95 13.28 -16.73
C ASP A 196 -6.68 12.63 -17.30
N ARG A 197 -6.53 12.66 -18.64
CA ARG A 197 -5.33 12.14 -19.32
C ARG A 197 -4.06 12.85 -18.89
N ASP A 198 -4.12 14.18 -18.75
CA ASP A 198 -2.99 14.98 -18.32
C ASP A 198 -2.64 14.72 -16.85
N PHE A 199 -3.65 14.62 -15.97
CA PHE A 199 -3.47 14.24 -14.57
C PHE A 199 -2.80 12.85 -14.43
N ILE A 200 -3.33 11.84 -15.12
CA ILE A 200 -2.77 10.48 -15.08
C ILE A 200 -1.35 10.45 -15.62
N ARG A 201 -1.06 11.18 -16.71
CA ARG A 201 0.30 11.32 -17.24
C ARG A 201 1.24 11.91 -16.20
N GLU A 202 0.84 12.97 -15.51
CA GLU A 202 1.63 13.60 -14.45
C GLU A 202 1.87 12.67 -13.26
N LEU A 203 0.84 11.91 -12.85
CA LEU A 203 0.94 10.92 -11.80
C LEU A 203 1.94 9.81 -12.17
N LEU A 204 1.87 9.26 -13.38
CA LEU A 204 2.83 8.25 -13.85
C LEU A 204 4.24 8.82 -13.99
N LEU A 205 4.39 10.07 -14.44
CA LEU A 205 5.69 10.76 -14.47
C LEU A 205 6.27 10.96 -13.06
N TRP A 206 5.43 11.24 -12.05
CA TRP A 206 5.84 11.32 -10.67
C TRP A 206 6.36 9.97 -10.15
N TRP A 207 5.70 8.87 -10.49
CA TRP A 207 6.12 7.51 -10.13
C TRP A 207 7.45 7.08 -10.75
N ASN A 208 7.82 7.67 -11.89
CA ASN A 208 9.09 7.38 -12.58
C ASN A 208 10.30 8.15 -12.02
N ARG A 209 10.13 8.97 -10.97
CA ARG A 209 11.21 9.72 -10.31
C ARG A 209 11.97 8.87 -9.28
#